data_AF-A0A817AV02-F1
#
_entry.id   AF-A0A817AV02-F1
#
_cell.length_a   1.000
_cell.length_b   1.000
_cell.length_c   1.000
_cell.angle_alpha   90.00
_cell.angle_beta   90.00
_cell.angle_gamma   90.00
#
_symmetry.space_group_name_H-M   'P 1'
#
loop_
_entity.id
_entity.type
_entity.pdbx_description
1 polymer ?
#
loop_
_entity_poly.entity_id
_entity_poly.type
_entity_poly.pdbx_seq_one_letter_code
_entity_poly.pdbx_strand_id
1 'polypeptide(L)'
;MLVLLMGRPQLLSDGHSVFGTSILKHVKDLQERGEPVEFGGGSNDMRPGQMRMCLDLALRCCEERNEDRPKMILVAKEIKLIEQASI
;
A
#
# COMPACT_ATOMS: atom_id res chain seq x y z
N MET A 1 -1.21 2.35 -5.05
CA MET A 1 -0.65 2.89 -3.79
C MET A 1 0.70 2.25 -3.45
N LEU A 2 0.83 0.91 -3.45
CA LEU A 2 2.06 0.21 -3.06
C LEU A 2 3.35 0.71 -3.76
N VAL A 3 3.32 0.99 -5.06
CA VAL A 3 4.50 1.53 -5.78
C VAL A 3 4.99 2.85 -5.18
N LEU A 4 4.05 3.74 -4.85
CA LEU A 4 4.36 5.05 -4.29
C LEU A 4 4.96 4.93 -2.89
N LEU A 5 4.43 4.00 -2.07
CA LEU A 5 4.90 3.76 -0.70
C LEU A 5 6.25 3.06 -0.64
N MET A 6 6.50 2.13 -1.56
CA MET A 6 7.73 1.33 -1.56
C MET A 6 8.86 1.96 -2.38
N GLY A 7 8.56 2.97 -3.21
CA GLY A 7 9.52 3.59 -4.13
C GLY A 7 10.13 2.62 -5.15
N ARG A 8 9.53 1.43 -5.32
CA ARG A 8 10.01 0.36 -6.20
C ARG A 8 9.01 0.15 -7.35
N PRO A 9 9.47 0.16 -8.62
CA PRO A 9 8.59 -0.12 -9.74
C PRO A 9 8.09 -1.59 -9.70
N GLN A 10 6.88 -1.85 -10.21
CA GLN A 10 6.31 -3.21 -10.27
C GLN A 10 6.93 -4.10 -11.38
N LEU A 11 7.95 -3.61 -12.07
CA LEU A 11 8.45 -4.20 -13.31
C LEU A 11 9.28 -5.45 -13.02
N LEU A 12 8.64 -6.60 -13.15
CA LEU A 12 9.33 -7.85 -13.47
C LEU A 12 8.99 -8.24 -14.91
N SER A 13 10.07 -8.44 -15.64
CA SER A 13 10.18 -8.85 -17.03
C SER A 13 9.57 -10.23 -17.27
N ASP A 14 8.31 -10.28 -17.67
CA ASP A 14 7.83 -11.15 -18.75
C ASP A 14 6.39 -10.73 -19.08
N GLY A 15 5.97 -10.89 -20.33
CA GLY A 15 4.71 -10.37 -20.89
C GLY A 15 3.40 -10.93 -20.29
N HIS A 16 3.41 -11.39 -19.04
CA HIS A 16 2.30 -12.01 -18.33
C HIS A 16 2.22 -11.54 -16.86
N SER A 17 2.38 -10.25 -16.58
CA SER A 17 2.22 -9.77 -15.20
C SER A 17 0.73 -9.66 -14.84
N VAL A 18 0.25 -10.59 -14.02
CA VAL A 18 -0.93 -10.36 -13.17
C VAL A 18 -0.59 -9.16 -12.28
N PHE A 19 -1.03 -8.00 -12.76
CA PHE A 19 -0.73 -6.66 -12.28
C PHE A 19 -0.86 -6.61 -10.74
N GLY A 20 0.27 -6.60 -10.03
CA GLY A 20 0.30 -6.41 -8.57
C GLY A 20 0.68 -7.62 -7.70
N THR A 21 0.91 -8.82 -8.24
CA THR A 21 1.17 -10.02 -7.42
C THR A 21 2.50 -10.01 -6.66
N SER A 22 3.62 -9.54 -7.24
CA SER A 22 4.94 -9.69 -6.59
C SER A 22 5.12 -8.77 -5.37
N ILE A 23 4.79 -7.48 -5.50
CA ILE A 23 4.94 -6.50 -4.39
C ILE A 23 3.88 -6.73 -3.33
N LEU A 24 2.62 -7.00 -3.73
CA LEU A 24 1.55 -7.29 -2.78
C LEU A 24 1.88 -8.53 -1.95
N LYS A 25 2.31 -9.62 -2.62
CA LYS A 25 2.71 -10.85 -1.94
C LYS A 25 3.87 -10.61 -0.98
N HIS A 26 4.91 -9.90 -1.43
CA HIS A 26 6.04 -9.57 -0.57
C HIS A 26 5.63 -8.80 0.69
N VAL A 27 4.74 -7.80 0.55
CA VAL A 27 4.24 -7.03 1.70
C VAL A 27 3.36 -7.90 2.62
N LYS A 28 2.51 -8.76 2.08
CA LYS A 28 1.71 -9.71 2.87
C LYS A 28 2.60 -10.68 3.65
N ASP A 29 3.61 -11.27 3.00
CA ASP A 29 4.57 -12.18 3.63
C ASP A 29 5.33 -11.49 4.78
N LEU A 30 5.74 -10.22 4.62
CA LEU A 30 6.36 -9.44 5.70
C LEU A 30 5.40 -9.22 6.87
N GLN A 31 4.14 -8.89 6.58
CA GLN A 31 3.12 -8.66 7.60
C GLN A 31 2.81 -9.94 8.39
N GLU A 32 2.70 -11.08 7.71
CA GLU A 32 2.50 -12.39 8.34
C GLU A 32 3.67 -12.78 9.25
N ARG A 33 4.89 -12.42 8.85
CA ARG A 33 6.13 -12.66 9.63
C ARG A 33 6.33 -11.62 10.75
N GLY A 34 5.49 -10.59 10.83
CA GLY A 34 5.63 -9.49 11.78
C GLY A 34 6.84 -8.59 11.50
N GLU A 35 7.40 -8.66 10.29
CA GLU A 35 8.54 -7.86 9.89
C GLU A 35 8.10 -6.45 9.45
N PRO A 36 8.89 -5.42 9.77
CA PRO A 36 8.56 -4.06 9.37
C PRO A 36 8.66 -3.91 7.84
N VAL A 37 7.68 -3.26 7.25
CA VAL A 37 7.72 -2.86 5.84
C VAL A 37 8.59 -1.61 5.71
N GLU A 38 9.66 -1.71 4.92
CA GLU A 38 10.51 -0.56 4.61
C GLU A 38 9.86 0.31 3.53
N PHE A 39 9.51 1.53 3.88
CA PHE A 39 8.98 2.50 2.92
C PHE A 39 10.11 3.12 2.09
N GLY A 40 9.85 3.30 0.80
CA GLY A 40 10.79 3.92 -0.13
C GLY A 40 10.59 5.43 -0.21
N GLY A 41 11.70 6.15 -0.37
CA GLY A 41 11.71 7.60 -0.52
C GLY A 41 11.76 8.34 0.81
N GLY A 42 12.73 9.25 0.95
CA GLY A 42 12.88 10.14 2.11
C GLY A 42 11.88 11.29 2.11
N SER A 43 10.60 11.02 1.85
CA SER A 43 9.58 12.07 1.89
C SER A 43 9.35 12.50 3.34
N ASN A 44 9.87 13.68 3.67
CA ASN A 44 9.60 14.38 4.93
C ASN A 44 8.13 14.87 5.02
N ASP A 45 7.34 14.68 3.95
CA ASP A 45 5.97 15.19 3.84
C ASP A 45 4.94 14.28 4.51
N MET A 46 5.28 13.01 4.78
CA MET A 46 4.43 12.07 5.51
C MET A 46 5.16 11.50 6.72
N ARG A 47 4.49 11.55 7.88
CA ARG A 47 4.97 10.90 9.10
C ARG A 47 4.91 9.38 8.93
N PRO A 48 5.79 8.61 9.61
CA PRO A 48 5.75 7.15 9.57
C PRO A 48 4.38 6.54 9.91
N GLY A 49 3.62 7.20 10.80
CA GLY A 49 2.24 6.81 11.13
C GLY A 49 1.29 6.91 9.93
N GLN A 50 1.34 8.01 9.19
CA GLN A 50 0.53 8.21 7.98
C GLN A 50 0.93 7.21 6.89
N MET A 51 2.24 6.90 6.76
CA MET A 51 2.72 5.90 5.80
C MET A 51 2.15 4.51 6.11
N ARG A 52 2.11 4.12 7.39
CA ARG A 52 1.48 2.87 7.84
C ARG A 52 -0.01 2.82 7.57
N MET A 53 -0.74 3.93 7.78
CA MET A 53 -2.16 3.99 7.45
C MET A 53 -2.42 3.88 5.94
N CYS A 54 -1.60 4.54 5.12
CA CYS A 54 -1.67 4.38 3.66
C CYS A 54 -1.35 2.95 3.21
N LEU A 55 -0.42 2.26 3.89
CA LEU A 55 -0.11 0.86 3.63
C LEU A 55 -1.30 -0.04 3.93
N ASP A 56 -1.93 0.12 5.11
CA ASP A 56 -3.13 -0.63 5.48
C ASP A 56 -4.26 -0.44 4.47
N LEU A 57 -4.54 0.81 4.09
CA LEU A 57 -5.54 1.12 3.07
C LEU A 57 -5.20 0.49 1.72
N ALA A 58 -3.93 0.51 1.31
CA ALA A 58 -3.48 -0.11 0.07
C ALA A 58 -3.72 -1.63 0.08
N LEU A 59 -3.48 -2.30 1.21
CA LEU A 59 -3.71 -3.75 1.35
C LEU A 59 -5.20 -4.09 1.27
N ARG A 60 -6.06 -3.34 1.96
CA ARG A 60 -7.52 -3.49 1.85
C ARG A 60 -8.03 -3.31 0.42
N CYS A 61 -7.47 -2.35 -0.31
CA CYS A 61 -7.82 -2.14 -1.73
C CYS A 61 -7.42 -3.32 -2.63
N CYS A 62 -6.47 -4.14 -2.19
CA CYS A 62 -5.90 -5.26 -2.93
C CYS A 62 -6.40 -6.62 -2.43
N GLU A 63 -7.45 -6.68 -1.61
CA GLU A 63 -8.02 -7.96 -1.18
C GLU A 63 -8.52 -8.79 -2.37
N GLU A 64 -8.47 -10.11 -2.27
CA GLU A 64 -8.84 -10.98 -3.39
C GLU A 64 -10.36 -10.91 -3.66
N ARG A 65 -11.14 -10.91 -2.59
CA ARG A 65 -12.60 -10.85 -2.61
C ARG A 65 -13.08 -9.43 -2.85
N ASN A 66 -13.99 -9.26 -3.80
CA ASN A 66 -14.47 -7.93 -4.20
C ASN A 66 -15.28 -7.24 -3.08
N GLU A 67 -15.98 -8.02 -2.26
CA GLU A 67 -16.75 -7.55 -1.11
C GLU A 67 -15.88 -6.97 0.01
N ASP A 68 -14.63 -7.42 0.13
CA ASP A 68 -13.68 -6.95 1.13
C ASP A 68 -12.96 -5.66 0.66
N ARG A 69 -13.01 -5.35 -0.64
CA ARG A 69 -12.42 -4.13 -1.19
C ARG A 69 -13.29 -2.91 -0.87
N PRO A 70 -12.71 -1.84 -0.30
CA PRO A 70 -13.44 -0.59 -0.12
C PRO A 70 -13.82 0.02 -1.47
N LYS A 71 -15.00 0.65 -1.51
CA LYS A 71 -15.42 1.46 -2.67
C LYS A 71 -14.43 2.61 -2.90
N MET A 72 -14.17 3.00 -4.14
CA MET A 72 -13.16 4.03 -4.46
C MET A 72 -13.44 5.40 -3.81
N ILE A 73 -14.72 5.78 -3.66
CA ILE A 73 -15.11 6.98 -2.90
C ILE A 73 -14.75 6.86 -1.40
N LEU A 74 -14.82 5.63 -0.88
CA LEU A 74 -14.28 5.14 0.40
C LEU A 74 -12.83 5.55 0.59
N VAL A 75 -12.04 4.99 -0.32
CA VAL A 75 -10.59 5.12 -0.40
C VAL A 75 -10.16 6.59 -0.49
N ALA A 76 -10.78 7.38 -1.38
CA ALA A 76 -10.43 8.79 -1.53
C ALA A 76 -10.69 9.62 -0.27
N LYS A 77 -11.80 9.36 0.43
CA LYS A 77 -12.10 10.02 1.71
C LYS A 77 -11.09 9.65 2.78
N GLU A 78 -10.70 8.39 2.85
CA GLU A 78 -9.75 7.89 3.84
C GLU A 78 -8.33 8.42 3.58
N ILE A 79 -7.89 8.51 2.32
CA ILE A 79 -6.63 9.17 1.94
C ILE A 79 -6.61 10.63 2.43
N LYS A 80 -7.72 11.37 2.24
CA LYS A 80 -7.83 12.75 2.73
C LYS A 80 -7.73 12.84 4.26
N LEU A 81 -8.33 11.88 4.99
CA LEU A 81 -8.20 11.83 6.44
C LEU A 81 -6.77 11.52 6.88
N ILE A 82 -6.08 10.61 6.19
CA ILE A 82 -4.68 10.26 6.49
C ILE A 82 -3.76 11.47 6.26
N GLU A 83 -3.94 12.22 5.19
CA GLU A 83 -3.22 13.47 4.93
C GLU A 83 -3.39 14.47 6.08
N GLN A 84 -4.64 14.65 6.55
CA GLN A 84 -5.00 15.60 7.59
C GLN A 84 -4.65 15.14 9.02
N ALA A 85 -4.37 13.85 9.21
CA ALA A 85 -3.98 13.28 10.49
C ALA A 85 -2.55 13.71 10.88
N SER A 86 -2.42 14.96 11.30
CA SER A 86 -1.25 15.50 11.98
C SER A 86 -1.44 15.30 13.49
N ILE A 87 -0.93 14.19 14.01
CA ILE A 87 -0.65 14.01 15.45
C ILE A 87 0.85 13.91 15.59
#